data_AF-A0A9D2F0U0-F1
#
_entry.id   AF-A0A9D2F0U0-F1
#
_cell.length_a   1.000
_cell.length_b   1.000
_cell.length_c   1.000
_cell.angle_alpha   90.00
_cell.angle_beta   90.00
_cell.angle_gamma   90.00
#
_symmetry.space_group_name_H-M   'P 1'
#
loop_
_entity.id
_entity.type
_entity.pdbx_description
1 polymer ?
#
loop_
_entity_poly.entity_id
_entity_poly.type
_entity_poly.pdbx_seq_one_letter_code
_entity_poly.pdbx_strand_id
1 'polypeptide(L)'
;MFRLYNPNSGEHFYTASEYERDSVVKAGWDYEGVGWIAPDEGDPVYRLYNPNAGDHHYTTSAFERDSLVRAGWDYEGIGWYSADKENGVPLLREYNPNAATGTHNYTVSQFEHDYLVSIGWNDEGIAWYAVK
;
A
#
# COMPACT_ATOMS: atom_id res chain seq x y z
N MET A 1 8.73 -4.81 3.85
CA MET A 1 7.33 -4.45 4.10
C MET A 1 6.53 -5.72 4.22
N PHE A 2 5.95 -5.92 5.39
CA PHE A 2 5.01 -6.99 5.65
C PHE A 2 3.71 -6.69 4.92
N ARG A 3 3.16 -7.70 4.24
CA ARG A 3 1.89 -7.64 3.53
C ARG A 3 0.87 -8.48 4.32
N LEU A 4 -0.27 -7.87 4.62
CA LEU A 4 -1.33 -8.47 5.42
C LEU A 4 -2.64 -8.34 4.66
N TYR A 5 -3.40 -9.42 4.59
CA TYR A 5 -4.68 -9.48 3.89
C TYR A 5 -5.84 -9.65 4.88
N ASN A 6 -6.91 -8.87 4.70
CA ASN A 6 -8.13 -9.03 5.45
C ASN A 6 -9.12 -9.92 4.68
N PRO A 7 -9.37 -11.17 5.10
CA PRO A 7 -10.29 -12.06 4.38
C PRO A 7 -11.75 -11.61 4.43
N ASN A 8 -12.11 -10.67 5.30
CA ASN A 8 -13.48 -10.18 5.44
C ASN A 8 -13.78 -8.97 4.54
N SER A 9 -12.80 -8.09 4.32
CA SER A 9 -12.97 -6.87 3.51
C SER A 9 -12.28 -6.93 2.15
N GLY A 10 -11.30 -7.82 1.96
CA GLY A 10 -10.43 -7.85 0.80
C GLY A 10 -9.28 -6.82 0.83
N GLU A 11 -9.14 -6.09 1.96
CA GLU A 11 -8.12 -5.05 2.13
C GLU A 11 -6.71 -5.65 2.29
N HIS A 12 -5.71 -4.94 1.75
CA HIS A 12 -4.32 -5.16 2.09
C HIS A 12 -3.76 -4.04 2.97
N PHE A 13 -3.02 -4.43 4.01
CA PHE A 13 -2.27 -3.54 4.88
C PHE A 13 -0.77 -3.80 4.73
N TYR A 14 0.02 -2.72 4.70
CA TYR A 14 1.46 -2.78 4.46
C TYR A 14 2.21 -2.02 5.55
N THR A 15 3.17 -2.68 6.19
CA THR A 15 3.93 -2.07 7.28
C THR A 15 5.38 -2.56 7.37
N ALA A 16 6.27 -1.69 7.86
CA ALA A 16 7.62 -2.06 8.29
C ALA A 16 7.66 -2.57 9.75
N SER A 17 6.60 -2.30 10.52
CA SER A 17 6.55 -2.58 11.96
C SER A 17 6.13 -4.01 12.25
N GLU A 18 7.00 -4.75 12.94
CA GLU A 18 6.66 -6.08 13.44
C GLU A 18 5.52 -6.03 14.47
N TYR A 19 5.45 -4.97 15.27
CA TYR A 19 4.39 -4.79 16.25
C TYR A 19 3.02 -4.61 15.58
N GLU A 20 2.95 -3.80 14.52
CA GLU A 20 1.71 -3.64 13.75
C GLU A 20 1.33 -4.95 13.06
N ARG A 21 2.29 -5.63 12.41
CA ARG A 21 2.08 -6.96 11.81
C ARG A 21 1.47 -7.93 12.81
N ASP A 22 2.11 -8.09 13.96
CA ASP A 22 1.68 -9.07 14.97
C ASP A 22 0.31 -8.71 15.57
N SER A 23 0.03 -7.42 15.74
CA SER A 23 -1.26 -6.93 16.21
C SER A 23 -2.39 -7.19 15.21
N VAL A 24 -2.14 -6.96 13.92
CA VAL A 24 -3.11 -7.17 12.84
C VAL A 24 -3.34 -8.65 12.58
N VAL A 25 -2.30 -9.49 12.66
CA VAL A 25 -2.43 -10.96 12.64
C VAL A 25 -3.28 -11.45 13.81
N LYS A 26 -3.05 -10.93 15.02
CA LYS A 26 -3.86 -11.26 16.20
C LYS A 26 -5.32 -10.82 16.04
N ALA A 27 -5.58 -9.77 15.25
CA ALA A 27 -6.91 -9.33 14.89
C ALA A 27 -7.59 -10.20 13.80
N GLY A 28 -6.92 -11.24 13.31
CA GLY A 28 -7.48 -12.24 12.39
C GLY A 28 -7.19 -12.00 10.90
N TRP A 29 -6.24 -11.13 10.58
CA TRP A 29 -5.77 -10.94 9.21
C TRP A 29 -4.70 -11.98 8.86
N ASP A 30 -4.61 -12.32 7.58
CA ASP A 30 -3.65 -13.27 7.05
C ASP A 30 -2.32 -12.56 6.76
N TYR A 31 -1.22 -13.08 7.32
CA TYR A 31 0.12 -12.59 6.97
C TYR A 31 0.60 -13.29 5.70
N GLU A 32 0.76 -12.53 4.63
CA GLU A 32 1.16 -13.04 3.31
C GLU A 32 2.67 -13.03 3.07
N GLY A 33 3.44 -12.60 4.10
CA GLY A 33 4.89 -12.52 4.03
C GLY A 33 5.42 -11.12 3.75
N VAL A 34 6.66 -11.08 3.29
CA VAL A 34 7.32 -9.84 2.90
C VAL A 34 6.97 -9.55 1.43
N GLY A 35 6.18 -8.51 1.19
CA GLY A 35 5.78 -8.11 -0.17
C GLY A 35 6.94 -7.47 -0.95
N TRP A 36 7.77 -6.66 -0.28
CA TRP A 36 8.98 -6.07 -0.85
C TRP A 36 9.93 -5.56 0.24
N ILE A 37 11.13 -5.17 -0.14
CA ILE A 37 12.09 -4.45 0.73
C ILE A 37 12.14 -2.99 0.30
N ALA A 38 11.99 -2.06 1.26
CA ALA A 38 12.16 -0.63 1.03
C ALA A 38 13.56 -0.20 1.48
N PRO A 39 14.20 0.78 0.83
CA PRO A 39 15.45 1.37 1.30
C PRO A 39 15.26 2.20 2.58
N ASP A 40 16.38 2.50 3.24
CA ASP A 40 16.41 3.36 4.44
C ASP A 40 16.27 4.86 4.11
N GLU A 41 16.50 5.25 2.86
CA GLU A 41 16.40 6.62 2.35
C GLU A 41 15.88 6.65 0.91
N GLY A 42 15.41 7.82 0.46
CA GLY A 42 14.89 8.03 -0.90
C GLY A 42 13.68 8.97 -0.91
N ASP A 43 12.84 8.84 -1.95
CA ASP A 43 11.59 9.60 -2.01
C ASP A 43 10.59 9.04 -0.99
N PRO A 44 9.93 9.89 -0.18
CA PRO A 44 9.06 9.42 0.89
C PRO A 44 7.77 8.80 0.35
N VAL A 45 7.37 7.67 0.91
CA VAL A 45 6.02 7.11 0.78
C VAL A 45 5.23 7.50 2.03
N TYR A 46 4.26 8.39 1.84
CA TYR A 46 3.37 8.87 2.89
C TYR A 46 2.32 7.82 3.23
N ARG A 47 2.11 7.58 4.52
CA ARG A 47 1.04 6.72 5.05
C ARG A 47 -0.09 7.60 5.58
N LEU A 48 -1.30 7.31 5.15
CA LEU A 48 -2.51 7.98 5.61
C LEU A 48 -3.54 6.96 6.09
N TYR A 49 -4.24 7.29 7.16
CA TYR A 49 -5.31 6.48 7.72
C TYR A 49 -6.66 7.18 7.54
N ASN A 50 -7.67 6.43 7.11
CA ASN A 50 -9.05 6.90 7.06
C ASN A 50 -9.80 6.47 8.33
N PRO A 51 -10.05 7.38 9.29
CA PRO A 51 -10.76 7.02 10.51
C PRO A 51 -12.23 6.62 10.29
N ASN A 52 -12.81 6.94 9.12
CA ASN A 52 -14.21 6.62 8.82
C ASN A 52 -14.39 5.23 8.21
N ALA A 53 -13.42 4.79 7.41
CA ALA A 53 -13.46 3.50 6.71
C ALA A 53 -12.59 2.43 7.38
N GLY A 54 -11.60 2.85 8.16
CA GLY A 54 -10.64 1.96 8.79
C GLY A 54 -9.53 1.49 7.85
N ASP A 55 -9.35 2.12 6.68
CA ASP A 55 -8.35 1.74 5.69
C ASP A 55 -7.15 2.69 5.61
N HIS A 56 -6.06 2.21 4.99
CA HIS A 56 -4.84 2.98 4.79
C HIS A 56 -4.59 3.28 3.31
N HIS A 57 -3.98 4.44 3.06
CA HIS A 57 -3.50 4.84 1.74
C HIS A 57 -2.00 5.12 1.75
N TYR A 58 -1.32 4.75 0.67
CA TYR A 58 0.12 4.92 0.51
C TYR A 58 0.43 5.65 -0.79
N THR A 59 1.20 6.73 -0.69
CA THR A 59 1.51 7.55 -1.87
C THR A 59 2.83 8.29 -1.75
N THR A 60 3.54 8.44 -2.88
CA THR A 60 4.66 9.37 -3.01
C THR A 60 4.21 10.80 -3.34
N SER A 61 2.94 10.97 -3.72
CA SER A 61 2.38 12.27 -4.10
C SER A 61 2.01 13.12 -2.89
N ALA A 62 2.77 14.20 -2.68
CA ALA A 62 2.43 15.20 -1.67
C ALA A 62 1.05 15.86 -1.93
N PHE A 63 0.66 16.00 -3.19
CA PHE A 63 -0.66 16.55 -3.55
C PHE A 63 -1.80 15.62 -3.12
N GLU A 64 -1.64 14.31 -3.32
CA GLU A 64 -2.63 13.31 -2.91
C GLU A 64 -2.73 13.26 -1.39
N ARG A 65 -1.59 13.21 -0.69
CA ARG A 65 -1.52 13.32 0.78
C ARG A 65 -2.28 14.56 1.27
N ASP A 66 -1.95 15.75 0.75
CA ASP A 66 -2.56 16.99 1.22
C ASP A 66 -4.06 17.05 0.92
N SER A 67 -4.51 16.43 -0.17
CA SER A 67 -5.92 16.36 -0.53
C SER A 67 -6.70 15.44 0.40
N LEU A 68 -6.14 14.27 0.76
CA LEU A 68 -6.72 13.34 1.73
C LEU A 68 -6.75 13.94 3.14
N VAL A 69 -5.69 14.63 3.56
CA VAL A 69 -5.68 15.38 4.84
C VAL A 69 -6.79 16.42 4.88
N ARG A 70 -6.99 17.19 3.80
CA ARG A 70 -8.12 18.14 3.70
C ARG A 70 -9.48 17.43 3.72
N ALA A 71 -9.55 16.18 3.25
CA ALA A 71 -10.73 15.34 3.31
C ALA A 71 -10.94 14.66 4.67
N GLY A 72 -10.06 14.91 5.65
CA GLY A 72 -10.20 14.41 7.03
C GLY A 72 -9.49 13.09 7.31
N TRP A 73 -8.57 12.66 6.45
CA TRP A 73 -7.68 11.53 6.72
C TRP A 73 -6.54 11.94 7.64
N ASP A 74 -6.10 11.02 8.49
CA ASP A 74 -4.98 11.22 9.40
C ASP A 74 -3.67 10.95 8.67
N TYR A 75 -2.79 11.94 8.61
CA TYR A 75 -1.43 11.75 8.12
C TYR A 75 -0.55 11.14 9.21
N GLU A 76 -0.13 9.90 9.01
CA GLU A 76 0.66 9.15 10.00
C GLU A 76 2.18 9.32 9.82
N GLY A 77 2.60 10.06 8.79
CA GLY A 77 4.00 10.29 8.50
C GLY A 77 4.52 9.52 7.28
N ILE A 78 5.83 9.39 7.23
CA ILE A 78 6.52 8.57 6.22
C ILE A 78 6.46 7.13 6.69
N GLY A 79 5.84 6.25 5.92
CA GLY A 79 5.81 4.82 6.21
C GLY A 79 7.12 4.13 5.85
N TRP A 80 7.68 4.49 4.69
CA TRP A 80 8.96 4.02 4.16
C TRP A 80 9.41 4.92 3.00
N TYR A 81 10.51 4.57 2.34
CA TYR A 81 11.05 5.29 1.18
C TYR A 81 10.99 4.46 -0.11
N SER A 82 10.95 5.13 -1.26
CA SER A 82 11.13 4.54 -2.58
C SER A 82 12.61 4.42 -2.91
N ALA A 83 13.01 3.29 -3.50
CA ALA A 83 14.30 3.15 -4.15
C ALA A 83 14.41 4.05 -5.39
N ASP A 84 15.64 4.22 -5.85
CA ASP A 84 15.93 4.87 -7.13
C ASP A 84 15.29 4.10 -8.30
N LYS A 85 14.68 4.84 -9.23
CA LYS A 85 13.95 4.25 -10.36
C LYS A 85 14.83 3.49 -11.34
N GLU A 86 16.12 3.82 -11.46
CA GLU A 86 17.03 3.15 -12.40
C GLU A 86 17.46 1.78 -11.85
N ASN A 87 17.47 1.64 -10.53
CA ASN A 87 18.00 0.47 -9.84
C ASN A 87 16.98 -0.30 -9.01
N GLY A 88 15.75 0.17 -8.88
CA GLY A 88 14.71 -0.49 -8.10
C GLY A 88 13.79 -1.42 -8.90
N VAL A 89 12.97 -2.18 -8.17
CA VAL A 89 11.88 -3.00 -8.72
C VAL A 89 10.58 -2.21 -8.62
N PRO A 90 9.84 -1.97 -9.71
CA PRO A 90 8.61 -1.18 -9.64
C PRO A 90 7.55 -1.90 -8.83
N LEU A 91 6.87 -1.15 -7.95
CA LEU A 91 5.59 -1.56 -7.39
C LEU A 91 4.46 -0.96 -8.24
N LEU A 92 3.58 -1.83 -8.69
CA LEU A 92 2.38 -1.49 -9.43
C LEU A 92 1.26 -1.17 -8.44
N ARG A 93 0.43 -0.18 -8.78
CA ARG A 93 -0.73 0.26 -8.00
C ARG A 93 -1.99 -0.03 -8.77
N GLU A 94 -2.90 -0.75 -8.16
CA GLU A 94 -4.22 -1.03 -8.72
C GLU A 94 -5.31 -0.49 -7.80
N TYR A 95 -6.30 0.19 -8.38
CA TYR A 95 -7.46 0.70 -7.66
C TYR A 95 -8.71 -0.12 -8.00
N ASN A 96 -9.42 -0.60 -6.98
CA ASN A 96 -10.71 -1.27 -7.11
C ASN A 96 -11.86 -0.25 -6.99
N PRO A 97 -12.50 0.15 -8.10
CA PRO A 97 -13.61 1.11 -8.05
C PRO A 97 -14.88 0.57 -7.39
N ASN A 98 -14.96 -0.74 -7.13
CA ASN A 98 -16.14 -1.39 -6.57
C ASN A 98 -15.97 -1.72 -5.07
N ALA A 99 -14.79 -1.49 -4.48
CA ALA A 99 -14.55 -1.73 -3.07
C ALA A 99 -14.99 -0.52 -2.22
N ALA A 100 -15.60 -0.78 -1.07
CA ALA A 100 -15.96 0.26 -0.11
C ALA A 100 -14.75 0.70 0.75
N THR A 101 -13.84 -0.22 1.03
CA THR A 101 -12.63 -0.06 1.83
C THR A 101 -11.51 -0.91 1.22
N GLY A 102 -10.25 -0.61 1.50
CA GLY A 102 -9.14 -1.42 0.99
C GLY A 102 -9.08 -1.36 -0.54
N THR A 103 -9.29 -0.16 -1.06
CA THR A 103 -9.50 0.08 -2.49
C THR A 103 -8.22 0.00 -3.31
N HIS A 104 -7.04 -0.08 -2.69
CA HIS A 104 -5.77 -0.13 -3.41
C HIS A 104 -5.01 -1.42 -3.11
N ASN A 105 -4.38 -1.97 -4.15
CA ASN A 105 -3.36 -3.00 -4.04
C ASN A 105 -2.01 -2.42 -4.49
N TYR A 106 -0.93 -2.91 -3.87
CA TYR A 106 0.44 -2.57 -4.23
C TYR A 106 1.26 -3.85 -4.35
N THR A 107 1.84 -4.08 -5.51
CA THR A 107 2.52 -5.36 -5.78
C THR A 107 3.73 -5.22 -6.69
N VAL A 108 4.73 -6.08 -6.45
CA VAL A 108 5.84 -6.31 -7.39
C VAL A 108 5.51 -7.41 -8.40
N SER A 109 4.39 -8.11 -8.23
CA SER A 109 4.00 -9.24 -9.06
C SER A 109 3.21 -8.75 -10.28
N GLN A 110 3.85 -8.82 -11.45
CA GLN A 110 3.15 -8.53 -12.72
C GLN A 110 1.96 -9.46 -12.94
N PHE A 111 2.03 -10.72 -12.49
CA PHE A 111 0.92 -11.66 -12.63
C PHE A 111 -0.30 -11.26 -11.81
N GLU A 112 -0.08 -10.78 -10.57
CA GLU A 112 -1.17 -10.27 -9.73
C GLU A 112 -1.78 -9.01 -10.33
N HIS A 113 -0.94 -8.07 -10.76
CA HIS A 113 -1.36 -6.86 -11.45
C HIS A 113 -2.24 -7.19 -12.67
N ASP A 114 -1.73 -8.01 -13.59
CA ASP A 114 -2.43 -8.40 -14.81
C ASP A 114 -3.77 -9.06 -14.49
N TYR A 115 -3.81 -9.90 -13.44
CA TYR A 115 -5.03 -10.54 -12.99
C TYR A 115 -6.05 -9.53 -12.45
N LEU A 116 -5.66 -8.64 -11.54
CA LEU A 116 -6.54 -7.62 -10.95
C LEU A 116 -7.12 -6.69 -12.04
N VAL A 117 -6.27 -6.24 -12.96
CA VAL A 117 -6.69 -5.44 -14.11
C VAL A 117 -7.66 -6.22 -14.99
N SER A 118 -7.41 -7.52 -15.24
CA SER A 118 -8.32 -8.36 -16.05
C SER A 118 -9.71 -8.55 -15.44
N ILE A 119 -9.84 -8.42 -14.12
CA ILE A 119 -11.12 -8.51 -13.40
C ILE A 119 -11.74 -7.14 -13.07
N GLY A 120 -11.23 -6.07 -13.68
CA GLY A 120 -11.85 -4.75 -13.66
C GLY A 120 -11.30 -3.76 -12.63
N TRP A 121 -10.12 -4.02 -12.06
CA TRP A 121 -9.39 -2.99 -11.31
C TRP A 121 -8.74 -2.02 -12.29
N ASN A 122 -8.60 -0.77 -11.87
CA ASN A 122 -7.92 0.27 -12.64
C ASN A 122 -6.41 0.18 -12.39
N ASP A 123 -5.65 0.06 -13.47
CA ASP A 123 -4.19 0.27 -13.44
C ASP A 123 -3.89 1.75 -13.20
N GLU A 124 -3.20 2.05 -12.10
CA GLU A 124 -2.73 3.40 -11.75
C GLU A 124 -1.23 3.59 -11.95
N GLY A 125 -0.56 2.61 -12.56
CA GLY A 125 0.84 2.63 -12.92
C GLY A 125 1.77 2.31 -11.73
N ILE A 126 2.99 2.85 -11.81
CA ILE A 126 4.02 2.62 -10.80
C ILE A 126 3.79 3.54 -9.60
N ALA A 127 3.64 2.94 -8.41
CA ALA A 127 3.48 3.66 -7.15
C ALA A 127 4.82 4.22 -6.63
N TRP A 128 5.83 3.35 -6.59
CA TRP A 128 7.20 3.58 -6.12
C TRP A 128 8.08 2.37 -6.49
N TYR A 129 9.31 2.34 -6.00
CA TYR A 129 10.27 1.26 -6.27
C TYR A 129 10.76 0.60 -4.98
N ALA A 130 10.89 -0.73 -5.01
CA ALA A 130 11.56 -1.54 -3.99
C ALA A 130 13.05 -1.71 -4.30
N VAL A 131 13.81 -2.17 -3.29
CA VAL A 131 15.18 -2.65 -3.47
C VAL A 131 15.17 -3.90 -4.35
N LYS A 132 16.19 -4.05 -5.21
CA LYS A 132 16.42 -5.23 -6.05
C LYS A 132 16.81 -6.47 -5.27
#